data_AF-A0A8T4UKQ8-F1
#
_entry.id   AF-A0A8T4UKQ8-F1
#
_cell.length_a   1.000
_cell.length_b   1.000
_cell.length_c   1.000
_cell.angle_alpha   90.00
_cell.angle_beta   90.00
_cell.angle_gamma   90.00
#
_symmetry.space_group_name_H-M   'P 1'
#
loop_
_entity.id
_entity.type
_entity.pdbx_description
1 polymer ?
#
loop_
_entity_poly.entity_id
_entity_poly.type
_entity_poly.pdbx_seq_one_letter_code
_entity_poly.pdbx_strand_id
1 'polypeptide(L)'
;MLFGFGRGKMDIHLSRWEYRPREVIEGTLRMELKERVQARGVSIALVGEQRQRNHDGHSHAVKVFEFSVPLDGEKSYNAGEKKYSFAITVPESVKEQRPEIPENLPYGLSRMFRFFSTKNPIMWYVDGKLDVPKSVDVKKRVGINIV
;
A
#
# COMPACT_ATOMS: atom_id res chain seq x y z
N MET A 1 17.16 3.01 19.09
CA MET A 1 15.77 3.38 18.76
C MET A 1 14.87 2.21 19.12
N LEU A 2 14.05 2.34 20.17
CA LEU A 2 13.17 1.27 20.65
C LEU A 2 11.97 1.09 19.69
N PHE A 3 12.06 0.07 18.83
CA PHE A 3 10.96 -0.33 17.94
C PHE A 3 9.83 -0.97 18.76
N GLY A 4 8.65 -0.36 18.69
CA GLY A 4 7.48 -0.68 19.49
C GLY A 4 7.10 -2.16 19.47
N PHE A 5 7.00 -2.73 20.68
CA PHE A 5 6.33 -3.99 20.96
C PHE A 5 4.82 -3.83 20.68
N GLY A 6 4.41 -3.93 19.41
CA GLY A 6 3.01 -3.97 19.03
C GLY A 6 2.29 -5.21 19.60
N ARG A 7 0.95 -5.18 19.61
CA ARG A 7 0.06 -6.28 20.03
C ARG A 7 0.22 -7.57 19.20
N GLY A 8 1.04 -7.52 18.16
CA GLY A 8 1.38 -8.65 17.32
C GLY A 8 2.46 -8.32 16.30
N LYS A 9 2.72 -9.30 15.42
CA LYS A 9 3.58 -9.22 14.24
C LYS A 9 2.75 -9.59 13.01
N MET A 10 3.17 -9.05 11.86
CA MET A 10 2.54 -9.35 10.58
C MET A 10 3.62 -9.51 9.51
N ASP A 11 3.48 -10.55 8.71
CA ASP A 11 4.37 -10.91 7.62
C ASP A 11 3.56 -11.22 6.36
N ILE A 12 4.05 -10.75 5.22
CA ILE A 12 3.41 -10.96 3.92
C ILE A 12 4.36 -11.81 3.09
N HIS A 13 3.88 -12.97 2.65
CA HIS A 13 4.59 -13.84 1.72
C HIS A 13 3.91 -13.76 0.37
N LEU A 14 4.62 -13.23 -0.62
CA LEU A 14 4.17 -13.19 -2.00
C LEU A 14 4.74 -14.38 -2.77
N SER A 15 3.97 -14.90 -3.73
CA SER A 15 4.44 -15.95 -4.64
C SER A 15 5.57 -15.47 -5.57
N ARG A 16 5.47 -14.22 -6.04
CA ARG A 16 6.45 -13.54 -6.88
C ARG A 16 6.54 -12.05 -6.56
N TRP A 17 7.52 -11.38 -7.15
CA TRP A 17 7.82 -9.96 -6.90
C TRP A 17 7.61 -9.06 -8.11
N GLU A 18 7.49 -9.66 -9.29
CA GLU A 18 7.27 -8.97 -10.57
C GLU A 18 5.89 -9.33 -11.10
N TYR A 19 5.13 -8.30 -11.46
CA TYR A 19 3.77 -8.45 -11.95
C TYR A 19 3.53 -7.56 -13.17
N ARG A 20 2.61 -7.97 -14.04
CA ARG A 20 2.08 -7.16 -15.13
C ARG A 20 0.66 -6.70 -14.81
N PRO A 21 0.19 -5.62 -15.43
CA PRO A 21 -1.21 -5.23 -15.33
C PRO A 21 -2.15 -6.36 -15.75
N ARG A 22 -3.29 -6.47 -15.06
CA ARG A 22 -4.27 -7.57 -15.13
C ARG A 22 -3.79 -8.92 -14.57
N GLU A 23 -2.55 -9.03 -14.09
CA GLU A 23 -2.14 -10.22 -13.36
C GLU A 23 -2.68 -10.24 -11.93
N VAL A 24 -2.77 -11.44 -11.37
CA VAL A 24 -3.15 -11.65 -9.98
C VAL A 24 -1.88 -11.70 -9.11
N ILE A 25 -1.89 -10.90 -8.05
CA ILE A 25 -0.96 -10.94 -6.93
C ILE A 25 -1.53 -11.92 -5.92
N GLU A 26 -0.87 -13.07 -5.81
CA GLU A 26 -1.24 -14.11 -4.85
C GLU A 26 -0.22 -14.18 -3.72
N GLY A 27 -0.72 -14.31 -2.50
CA GLY A 27 0.13 -14.38 -1.32
C GLY A 27 -0.59 -14.86 -0.08
N THR A 28 0.17 -14.94 1.00
CA THR A 28 -0.31 -15.28 2.33
C THR A 28 0.12 -14.21 3.32
N LEU A 29 -0.86 -13.63 4.00
CA LEU A 29 -0.68 -12.74 5.12
C LEU A 29 -0.67 -13.57 6.40
N ARG A 30 0.49 -13.66 7.07
CA ARG A 30 0.65 -14.27 8.39
C ARG A 30 0.57 -13.18 9.44
N MET A 31 -0.29 -13.35 10.42
CA MET A 31 -0.45 -12.44 11.55
C MET A 31 -0.33 -13.23 12.85
N GLU A 32 0.51 -12.77 13.76
CA GLU A 32 0.71 -13.37 15.08
C GLU A 32 0.36 -12.34 16.14
N LEU A 33 -0.72 -12.58 16.89
CA LEU A 33 -1.14 -11.69 17.99
C LEU A 33 -0.66 -12.24 19.33
N LYS A 34 -0.14 -11.37 20.19
CA LYS A 34 0.29 -11.74 21.55
C LYS A 34 -0.87 -11.82 22.53
N GLU A 35 -1.93 -11.07 22.27
CA GLU A 35 -3.10 -10.95 23.12
C GLU A 35 -4.37 -10.85 22.27
N ARG A 36 -5.54 -10.93 22.93
CA ARG A 36 -6.82 -10.73 22.25
C ARG A 36 -7.01 -9.26 21.90
N VAL A 37 -7.37 -8.98 20.65
CA VAL A 37 -7.57 -7.61 20.14
C VAL A 37 -8.93 -7.50 19.45
N GLN A 38 -9.72 -6.49 19.80
CA GLN A 38 -10.89 -6.09 19.01
C GLN A 38 -10.40 -5.22 17.85
N ALA A 39 -10.68 -5.63 16.62
CA ALA A 39 -10.26 -4.95 15.41
C ALA A 39 -11.40 -4.91 14.40
N ARG A 40 -11.44 -3.86 13.59
CA ARG A 40 -12.43 -3.67 12.52
C ARG A 40 -12.27 -4.65 11.37
N GLY A 41 -11.08 -5.22 11.22
CA GLY A 41 -10.81 -6.18 10.17
C GLY A 41 -9.34 -6.29 9.84
N VAL A 42 -9.05 -7.28 9.01
CA VAL A 42 -7.77 -7.44 8.34
C VAL A 42 -7.99 -7.08 6.88
N SER A 43 -7.12 -6.24 6.32
CA SER A 43 -7.16 -5.84 4.91
C SER A 43 -5.79 -5.96 4.28
N ILE A 44 -5.79 -6.18 2.98
CA ILE A 44 -4.61 -6.14 2.12
C ILE A 44 -4.83 -5.07 1.05
N ALA A 45 -3.84 -4.22 0.82
CA ALA A 45 -3.95 -3.12 -0.13
C ALA A 45 -2.78 -3.11 -1.11
N LEU A 46 -3.08 -2.90 -2.39
CA LEU A 46 -2.10 -2.52 -3.39
C LEU A 46 -1.98 -1.00 -3.39
N VAL A 47 -0.78 -0.51 -3.14
CA VAL A 47 -0.49 0.91 -2.95
C VAL A 47 0.58 1.34 -3.94
N GLY A 48 0.32 2.43 -4.68
CA GLY A 48 1.30 3.11 -5.50
C GLY A 48 1.71 4.43 -4.85
N GLU A 49 3.00 4.65 -4.65
CA GLU A 49 3.53 5.90 -4.11
C GLU A 49 4.51 6.55 -5.08
N GLN A 50 4.42 7.87 -5.22
CA GLN A 50 5.35 8.66 -6.00
C GLN A 50 6.10 9.62 -5.08
N ARG A 51 7.43 9.71 -5.23
CA ARG A 51 8.19 10.75 -4.53
C ARG A 51 7.92 12.10 -5.19
N GLN A 52 7.50 13.08 -4.40
CA GLN A 52 7.39 14.47 -4.82
C GLN A 52 8.47 15.28 -4.11
N ARG A 53 9.17 16.14 -4.88
CA ARG A 53 10.19 17.04 -4.35
C ARG A 53 9.60 18.43 -4.24
N ASN A 54 9.54 18.97 -3.03
CA ASN A 54 9.10 20.35 -2.82
C ASN A 54 10.19 21.34 -3.26
N HIS A 55 9.76 22.58 -3.49
CA HIS A 55 10.64 23.70 -3.82
C HIS A 55 11.74 23.91 -2.76
N ASP A 56 11.48 23.54 -1.51
CA ASP A 56 12.42 23.60 -0.39
C ASP A 56 13.43 22.44 -0.34
N GLY A 57 13.47 21.59 -1.37
CA GLY A 57 14.41 20.47 -1.49
C GLY A 57 14.01 19.20 -0.73
N HIS A 58 12.98 19.25 0.12
CA HIS A 58 12.46 18.08 0.83
C HIS A 58 11.66 17.15 -0.11
N SER A 59 11.95 15.86 -0.03
CA SER A 59 11.22 14.80 -0.75
C SER A 59 10.21 14.15 0.20
N HIS A 60 8.95 14.05 -0.21
CA HIS A 60 7.94 13.27 0.49
C HIS A 60 7.28 12.26 -0.45
N ALA A 61 6.86 11.12 0.08
CA ALA A 61 6.12 10.12 -0.69
C ALA A 61 4.63 10.45 -0.65
N VAL A 62 4.02 10.58 -1.83
CA VAL A 62 2.58 10.81 -1.98
C VAL A 62 1.95 9.53 -2.51
N LYS A 63 0.89 9.07 -1.84
CA LYS A 63 0.09 7.94 -2.32
C LYS A 63 -0.72 8.39 -3.53
N VAL A 64 -0.46 7.79 -4.68
CA VAL A 64 -1.14 8.09 -5.96
C VAL A 64 -2.16 7.01 -6.34
N PHE A 65 -2.04 5.84 -5.74
CA PHE A 65 -2.95 4.72 -5.96
C PHE A 65 -3.17 3.92 -4.67
N GLU A 66 -4.41 3.51 -4.42
CA GLU A 66 -4.77 2.61 -3.33
C GLU A 66 -5.94 1.73 -3.75
N PHE A 67 -5.75 0.42 -3.69
CA PHE A 67 -6.81 -0.56 -3.86
C PHE A 67 -6.76 -1.55 -2.71
N SER A 68 -7.78 -1.53 -1.85
CA SER A 68 -7.83 -2.33 -0.62
C SER A 68 -8.91 -3.41 -0.70
N VAL A 69 -8.56 -4.61 -0.28
CA VAL A 69 -9.45 -5.76 -0.18
C VAL A 69 -9.53 -6.21 1.28
N PRO A 70 -10.72 -6.26 1.90
CA PRO A 70 -10.88 -6.83 3.23
C PRO A 70 -10.70 -8.36 3.16
N LEU A 71 -9.86 -8.91 4.03
CA LEU A 71 -9.64 -10.35 4.20
C LEU A 71 -10.48 -10.93 5.34
N ASP A 72 -10.81 -10.09 6.32
CA ASP A 72 -11.60 -10.46 7.48
C ASP A 72 -12.30 -9.22 8.06
N GLY A 73 -13.42 -9.44 8.75
CA GLY A 73 -14.30 -8.38 9.25
C GLY A 73 -14.07 -7.99 10.71
N GLU A 74 -14.98 -7.17 11.22
CA GLU A 74 -14.93 -6.70 12.60
C GLU A 74 -15.21 -7.86 13.57
N LYS A 75 -14.21 -8.17 14.41
CA LYS A 75 -14.36 -9.19 15.45
C LYS A 75 -13.25 -9.09 16.49
N SER A 76 -13.37 -9.93 17.51
CA SER A 76 -12.29 -10.16 18.46
C SER A 76 -11.32 -11.21 17.93
N TYR A 77 -10.09 -10.80 17.68
CA TYR A 77 -9.00 -11.66 17.25
C TYR A 77 -8.28 -12.17 18.49
N ASN A 78 -8.34 -13.48 18.73
CA ASN A 78 -7.59 -14.13 19.82
C ASN A 78 -6.08 -14.09 19.55
N ALA A 79 -5.31 -14.26 20.63
CA ALA A 79 -3.87 -14.49 20.56
C ALA A 79 -3.56 -15.75 19.74
N GLY A 80 -2.37 -15.76 19.15
CA GLY A 80 -1.87 -16.84 18.29
C GLY A 80 -1.72 -16.42 16.83
N GLU A 81 -1.38 -17.42 16.02
CA GLU A 81 -1.10 -17.25 14.60
C GLU A 81 -2.37 -17.42 13.76
N LYS A 82 -2.56 -16.52 12.80
CA LYS A 82 -3.60 -16.58 11.78
C LYS A 82 -2.97 -16.37 10.40
N LYS A 83 -3.47 -17.08 9.40
CA LYS A 83 -3.04 -16.97 8.02
C LYS A 83 -4.23 -16.63 7.14
N TYR A 84 -4.05 -15.66 6.25
CA TYR A 84 -5.05 -15.29 5.25
C TYR A 84 -4.41 -15.37 3.87
N SER A 85 -4.94 -16.25 3.04
CA SER A 85 -4.60 -16.27 1.62
C SER A 85 -5.34 -15.14 0.92
N PHE A 86 -4.68 -14.46 -0.01
CA PHE A 86 -5.29 -13.38 -0.77
C PHE A 86 -4.90 -13.46 -2.24
N ALA A 87 -5.77 -12.90 -3.06
CA ALA A 87 -5.60 -12.73 -4.50
C ALA A 87 -6.09 -11.33 -4.87
N ILE A 88 -5.20 -10.48 -5.38
CA ILE A 88 -5.53 -9.11 -5.81
C ILE A 88 -5.20 -8.99 -7.29
N THR A 89 -6.16 -8.57 -8.11
CA THR A 89 -5.88 -8.30 -9.52
C THR A 89 -5.28 -6.91 -9.67
N VAL A 90 -4.14 -6.80 -10.34
CA VAL A 90 -3.53 -5.51 -10.69
C VAL A 90 -4.42 -4.82 -11.72
N PRO A 91 -4.99 -3.64 -11.42
CA PRO A 91 -5.87 -2.98 -12.37
C PRO A 91 -5.09 -2.47 -13.59
N GLU A 92 -5.76 -2.40 -14.73
CA GLU A 92 -5.15 -1.93 -15.99
C GLU A 92 -4.77 -0.45 -15.94
N SER A 93 -5.50 0.34 -15.13
CA SER A 93 -5.25 1.77 -14.91
C SER A 93 -3.86 2.09 -14.36
N VAL A 94 -3.11 1.09 -13.89
CA VAL A 94 -1.69 1.21 -13.52
C VAL A 94 -0.82 1.74 -14.68
N LYS A 95 -1.18 1.45 -15.95
CA LYS A 95 -0.45 1.96 -17.13
C LYS A 95 -0.83 3.39 -17.52
N GLU A 96 -2.04 3.81 -17.20
CA GLU A 96 -2.65 5.04 -17.71
C GLU A 96 -2.44 6.24 -16.80
N GLN A 97 -1.86 6.04 -15.62
CA GLN A 97 -1.47 7.13 -14.72
C GLN A 97 -0.20 7.85 -15.22
N ARG A 98 -0.23 8.29 -16.47
CA ARG A 98 0.43 9.55 -16.84
C ARG A 98 -0.40 10.64 -16.19
N PRO A 99 0.20 11.54 -15.40
CA PRO A 99 -0.53 12.70 -14.90
C PRO A 99 -1.12 13.45 -16.09
N GLU A 100 -2.43 13.34 -16.29
CA GLU A 100 -3.16 14.14 -17.26
C GLU A 100 -3.00 15.58 -16.81
N ILE A 101 -2.52 16.42 -17.73
CA ILE A 101 -2.38 17.84 -17.48
C ILE A 101 -3.72 18.46 -17.89
N PRO A 102 -4.51 19.02 -16.95
CA PRO A 102 -5.71 19.76 -17.32
C PRO A 102 -5.39 20.79 -18.41
N GLU A 103 -6.09 20.73 -19.55
CA GLU A 103 -5.86 21.60 -20.72
C GLU A 103 -5.95 23.10 -20.39
N ASN A 104 -6.63 23.45 -19.30
CA ASN A 104 -6.89 24.83 -18.86
C ASN A 104 -5.85 25.39 -17.88
N LEU A 105 -4.71 24.73 -17.69
CA LEU A 105 -3.66 25.23 -16.80
C LEU A 105 -2.86 26.38 -17.45
N PRO A 106 -2.62 27.50 -16.72
CA PRO A 106 -1.72 28.56 -17.17
C PRO A 106 -0.34 28.01 -17.57
N TYR A 107 0.26 28.57 -18.63
CA TYR A 107 1.50 28.07 -19.25
C TYR A 107 2.69 27.90 -18.28
N GLY A 108 2.72 28.68 -17.19
CA GLY A 108 3.71 28.53 -16.11
C GLY A 108 3.45 27.30 -15.21
N LEU A 109 2.19 27.01 -14.91
CA LEU A 109 1.76 25.87 -14.09
C LEU A 109 1.82 24.55 -14.89
N SER A 110 1.52 24.57 -16.19
CA SER A 110 1.63 23.37 -17.03
C SER A 110 3.09 22.93 -17.22
N ARG A 111 4.07 23.86 -17.22
CA ARG A 111 5.50 23.53 -17.17
C ARG A 111 5.92 22.91 -15.84
N MET A 112 5.40 23.40 -14.72
CA MET A 112 5.60 22.77 -13.41
C MET A 112 5.02 21.35 -13.39
N PHE A 113 3.77 21.16 -13.81
CA PHE A 113 3.12 19.84 -13.89
C PHE A 113 3.87 18.87 -14.83
N ARG A 114 4.36 19.30 -15.99
CA ARG A 114 5.23 18.45 -16.85
C ARG A 114 6.53 18.07 -16.16
N PHE A 115 7.13 18.97 -15.39
CA PHE A 115 8.35 18.69 -14.62
C PHE A 115 8.10 17.71 -13.47
N PHE A 116 6.94 17.78 -12.82
CA PHE A 116 6.51 16.84 -11.77
C PHE A 116 6.04 15.49 -12.34
N SER A 117 5.50 15.48 -13.56
CA SER A 117 4.86 14.33 -14.20
C SER A 117 5.84 13.37 -14.91
N THR A 118 7.05 13.80 -15.25
CA THR A 118 7.92 13.07 -16.18
C THR A 118 9.05 12.22 -15.56
N LYS A 119 9.27 12.18 -14.24
CA LYS A 119 10.54 11.59 -13.72
C LYS A 119 10.51 10.68 -12.51
N ASN A 120 9.44 10.61 -11.73
CA ASN A 120 9.46 9.78 -10.53
C ASN A 120 8.67 8.49 -10.77
N PRO A 121 9.33 7.33 -10.86
CA PRO A 121 8.63 6.06 -11.03
C PRO A 121 7.70 5.82 -9.84
N ILE A 122 6.52 5.28 -10.13
CA ILE A 122 5.61 4.85 -9.07
C ILE A 122 6.24 3.61 -8.41
N MET A 123 6.45 3.69 -7.11
CA MET A 123 6.88 2.56 -6.30
C MET A 123 5.63 1.82 -5.82
N TRP A 124 5.58 0.52 -6.08
CA TRP A 124 4.44 -0.32 -5.78
C TRP A 124 4.67 -1.12 -4.50
N TYR A 125 3.63 -1.23 -3.70
CA TYR A 125 3.66 -1.90 -2.41
C TYR A 125 2.39 -2.72 -2.18
N VAL A 126 2.57 -3.84 -1.49
CA VAL A 126 1.49 -4.59 -0.88
C VAL A 126 1.50 -4.32 0.63
N ASP A 127 0.43 -3.71 1.12
CA ASP A 127 0.24 -3.28 2.50
C ASP A 127 -0.79 -4.17 3.19
N GLY A 128 -0.35 -4.94 4.18
CA GLY A 128 -1.22 -5.68 5.10
C GLY A 128 -1.50 -4.82 6.33
N LYS A 129 -2.76 -4.75 6.74
CA LYS A 129 -3.18 -3.96 7.91
C LYS A 129 -4.22 -4.71 8.75
N LEU A 130 -4.05 -4.65 10.06
CA LEU A 130 -5.08 -4.90 11.06
C LEU A 130 -5.53 -3.54 11.64
N ASP A 131 -6.78 -3.15 11.38
CA ASP A 131 -7.34 -1.89 11.90
C ASP A 131 -7.84 -2.08 13.34
N VAL A 132 -7.10 -1.51 14.30
CA VAL A 132 -7.41 -1.64 15.73
C VAL A 132 -7.88 -0.29 16.26
N PRO A 133 -9.17 -0.14 16.59
CA PRO A 133 -9.67 1.10 17.15
C PRO A 133 -8.96 1.42 18.48
N LYS A 134 -8.55 2.67 18.64
CA LYS A 134 -7.90 3.21 19.86
C LYS A 134 -6.56 2.54 20.22
N SER A 135 -5.89 1.89 19.27
CA SER A 135 -4.55 1.34 19.46
C SER A 135 -3.67 1.57 18.24
N VAL A 136 -2.40 1.16 18.33
CA VAL A 136 -1.47 1.20 17.22
C VAL A 136 -1.79 0.05 16.27
N ASP A 137 -2.11 0.36 15.03
CA ASP A 137 -2.37 -0.62 13.98
C ASP A 137 -1.18 -1.55 13.76
N VAL A 138 -1.44 -2.85 13.63
CA VAL A 138 -0.43 -3.80 13.18
C VAL A 138 -0.42 -3.78 11.67
N LYS A 139 0.68 -3.30 11.07
CA LYS A 139 0.83 -3.17 9.63
C LYS A 139 2.16 -3.72 9.13
N LYS A 140 2.15 -4.26 7.91
CA LYS A 140 3.34 -4.69 7.20
C LYS A 140 3.26 -4.21 5.76
N ARG A 141 4.39 -3.75 5.23
CA ARG A 141 4.54 -3.28 3.85
C ARG A 141 5.62 -4.09 3.16
N VAL A 142 5.36 -4.48 1.93
CA VAL A 142 6.29 -5.22 1.07
C VAL A 142 6.31 -4.58 -0.31
N GLY A 143 7.49 -4.21 -0.80
CA GLY A 143 7.64 -3.62 -2.14
C GLY A 143 7.54 -4.66 -3.24
N ILE A 144 6.90 -4.30 -4.35
CA ILE A 144 6.80 -5.14 -5.55
C ILE A 144 7.17 -4.32 -6.79
N ASN A 145 7.49 -5.01 -7.88
CA ASN A 145 7.72 -4.41 -9.17
C ASN A 145 6.55 -4.71 -10.09
N ILE A 146 6.02 -3.66 -10.72
CA ILE A 146 5.03 -3.80 -11.79
C ILE A 146 5.70 -3.36 -13.09
N VAL A 147 5.76 -4.27 -14.07
CA VAL A 147 6.45 -4.11 -15.36
C VAL A 147 5.50 -4.02 -16.54
#